data_AF-A0A951QJL7-F1
#
_entry.id   AF-A0A951QJL7-F1
#
_cell.length_a   1.000
_cell.length_b   1.000
_cell.length_c   1.000
_cell.angle_alpha   90.00
_cell.angle_beta   90.00
_cell.angle_gamma   90.00
#
_symmetry.space_group_name_H-M   'P 1'
#
loop_
_entity.id
_entity.type
_entity.pdbx_description
1 polymer ?
#
loop_
_entity_poly.entity_id
_entity_poly.type
_entity_poly.pdbx_seq_one_letter_code
_entity_poly.pdbx_strand_id
1 'polypeptide(L)' 'MLYTAEDGDTLFGIAEKFYGDRQNWQTIYEANQDVITLLRGTVLFIPLESHSECKKMYQIASF' A
#
# COMPACT_ATOMS: atom_id res chain seq x y z
N MET A 1 -5.67 1.23 5.48
CA MET A 1 -6.60 0.08 5.39
C MET A 1 -5.92 -1.14 6.00
N LEU A 2 -6.65 -2.09 6.59
CA LEU A 2 -6.05 -3.34 7.07
C LEU A 2 -6.23 -4.44 6.02
N TYR A 3 -5.15 -5.16 5.69
CA TYR A 3 -5.12 -6.27 4.74
C TYR A 3 -4.65 -7.53 5.46
N THR A 4 -5.29 -8.66 5.20
CA THR A 4 -4.85 -9.96 5.73
C THR A 4 -4.04 -10.66 4.66
N ALA A 5 -2.75 -10.87 4.90
CA ALA A 5 -1.86 -11.56 3.98
C ALA A 5 -2.24 -13.04 3.84
N GLU A 6 -2.27 -13.52 2.60
CA GLU A 6 -2.53 -14.91 2.25
C GLU A 6 -1.23 -15.69 2.00
N ASP A 7 -1.34 -17.00 1.86
CA ASP A 7 -0.18 -17.85 1.55
C ASP A 7 0.33 -17.53 0.14
N GLY A 8 1.63 -17.21 0.03
CA GLY A 8 2.25 -16.79 -1.23
C GLY A 8 2.16 -15.29 -1.53
N ASP A 9 1.49 -14.49 -0.69
CA ASP A 9 1.54 -13.03 -0.81
C ASP A 9 2.96 -12.51 -0.51
N THR A 10 3.36 -11.50 -1.28
CA THR A 10 4.62 -10.78 -1.06
C THR A 10 4.33 -9.29 -0.89
N LEU A 11 5.19 -8.58 -0.15
CA LEU A 11 5.07 -7.13 -0.01
C LEU A 11 5.02 -6.41 -1.37
N PHE A 12 5.76 -6.92 -2.36
CA PHE A 12 5.73 -6.41 -3.74
C PHE A 12 4.37 -6.60 -4.42
N GLY A 13 3.79 -7.80 -4.33
CA GLY A 13 2.47 -8.09 -4.92
C GLY A 13 1.35 -7.31 -4.25
N ILE A 14 1.42 -7.16 -2.92
CA ILE A 14 0.52 -6.30 -2.16
C ILE A 14 0.70 -4.84 -2.60
N ALA A 15 1.94 -4.38 -2.77
CA ALA A 15 2.20 -3.02 -3.22
C ALA A 15 1.68 -2.74 -4.63
N GLU A 16 1.86 -3.68 -5.56
CA GLU A 16 1.29 -3.60 -6.90
C GLU A 16 -0.25 -3.60 -6.86
N LYS A 17 -0.86 -4.41 -6.01
CA LYS A 17 -2.32 -4.52 -5.85
C LYS A 17 -2.96 -3.25 -5.29
N PHE A 18 -2.31 -2.59 -4.33
CA PHE A 18 -2.88 -1.43 -3.62
C PHE A 18 -2.40 -0.08 -4.15
N TYR A 19 -1.13 0.03 -4.53
CA TYR A 19 -0.53 1.27 -5.04
C TYR A 19 -0.40 1.28 -6.57
N GLY A 20 -0.62 0.16 -7.25
CA GLY A 20 -0.34 0.02 -8.69
C GLY A 20 1.15 -0.03 -9.03
N ASP A 21 2.03 0.14 -8.05
CA ASP A 21 3.48 0.07 -8.20
C ASP A 21 4.10 -0.76 -7.07
N ARG A 22 4.73 -1.85 -7.47
CA ARG A 22 5.45 -2.78 -6.60
C ARG A 22 6.65 -2.13 -5.90
N GLN A 23 7.15 -0.98 -6.35
CA GLN A 23 8.23 -0.23 -5.68
C GLN A 23 7.80 0.36 -4.33
N ASN A 24 6.49 0.56 -4.10
CA ASN A 24 5.94 1.07 -2.84
C ASN A 24 5.90 0.02 -1.72
N TRP A 25 6.51 -1.15 -1.91
CA TRP A 25 6.64 -2.18 -0.89
C TRP A 25 7.36 -1.68 0.37
N GLN A 26 8.29 -0.72 0.22
CA GLN A 26 9.02 -0.12 1.34
C GLN A 26 8.08 0.61 2.29
N THR A 27 7.11 1.37 1.76
CA THR A 27 6.11 2.07 2.57
C THR A 27 5.25 1.12 3.40
N ILE A 28 4.91 -0.05 2.83
CA ILE A 28 4.19 -1.10 3.56
C ILE A 28 5.09 -1.66 4.66
N TYR A 29 6.37 -1.93 4.35
CA TYR A 29 7.31 -2.45 5.33
C TYR A 29 7.55 -1.46 6.49
N GLU A 30 7.78 -0.18 6.19
CA GLU A 30 7.97 0.88 7.18
C GLU A 30 6.74 1.07 8.07
N ALA A 31 5.54 0.91 7.52
CA ALA A 31 4.32 0.98 8.30
C ALA A 31 4.04 -0.27 9.15
N ASN A 32 4.75 -1.38 8.90
CA ASN A 32 4.56 -2.66 9.57
C ASN A 32 5.90 -3.23 10.07
N GLN A 33 6.84 -2.39 10.53
CA GLN A 33 8.16 -2.86 10.97
C GLN A 33 8.09 -3.86 12.14
N ASP A 34 7.05 -3.77 12.97
CA ASP A 34 6.74 -4.75 14.03
C ASP A 34 6.36 -6.14 13.48
N VAL A 35 5.99 -6.22 12.20
CA VAL A 35 5.61 -7.44 11.50
C VAL A 35 6.78 -7.92 10.66
N ILE A 36 7.66 -8.69 11.31
CA ILE A 36 8.91 -9.20 10.70
C ILE A 36 8.64 -10.37 9.74
N THR A 37 7.51 -11.06 9.87
CA THR A 37 7.18 -12.24 9.05
C THR A 37 5.76 -12.16 8.54
N LEU A 38 5.59 -12.19 7.21
CA LEU A 38 4.30 -12.45 6.58
C LEU A 38 4.00 -13.95 6.69
N LEU A 39 3.44 -14.36 7.82
CA LEU A 39 2.77 -15.65 7.93
C LEU A 39 1.34 -15.53 7.38
N ARG A 40 0.75 -16.64 6.93
CA ARG A 40 -0.67 -16.66 6.56
C ARG A 40 -1.54 -16.07 7.68
N GLY A 41 -2.49 -15.20 7.35
CA GLY A 41 -3.36 -14.54 8.32
C GLY A 41 -2.74 -13.33 9.02
N THR A 42 -1.54 -12.92 8.63
CA THR A 42 -0.90 -11.70 9.16
C THR A 42 -1.67 -10.47 8.70
N VAL A 43 -2.10 -9.64 9.65
CA VAL A 43 -2.77 -8.39 9.33
C VAL A 43 -1.73 -7.29 9.16
N LEU A 44 -1.67 -6.74 7.95
CA LEU A 44 -0.82 -5.62 7.59
C LEU A 44 -1.65 -4.34 7.49
N PHE A 45 -1.16 -3.27 8.09
CA PHE A 45 -1.65 -1.93 7.83
C PHE A 45 -1.09 -1.43 6.50
N ILE A 46 -1.96 -1.28 5.50
CA ILE A 46 -1.60 -0.69 4.22
C ILE A 46 -1.93 0.81 4.29
N PRO A 47 -0.92 1.69 4.42
CA PRO A 47 -1.13 3.13 4.39
C PRO A 47 -1.44 3.52 2.93
N LEU A 48 -2.71 3.41 2.54
CA LEU A 48 -3.18 3.99 1.29
C LEU A 48 -2.95 5.50 1.41
N GLU A 49 -1.78 5.96 0.98
CA GLU A 49 -1.55 7.37 0.76
C GLU A 49 -2.54 7.72 -0.34
N SER A 50 -3.64 8.37 0.05
CA SER A 50 -4.74 8.78 -0.80
C SER A 50 -4.26 9.86 -1.75
N HIS A 51 -3.38 9.50 -2.66
CA HIS A 51 -2.61 10.43 -3.45
C HIS A 51 -2.30 9.89 -4.84
N SER A 52 -3.33 9.32 -5.48
CA SER A 52 -3.48 9.18 -6.94
C SER A 52 -4.95 8.78 -7.19
N GLU A 53 -5.92 9.64 -7.50
CA GLU A 53 -5.89 10.92 -8.23
C GLU A 53 -6.96 11.91 -7.71
N CYS A 54 -6.54 13.03 -7.11
CA CYS A 54 -7.31 14.28 -7.22
C CYS A 54 -6.39 15.53 -7.20
N LYS A 55 -5.18 15.42 -7.77
CA LYS A 55 -4.27 16.58 -7.92
C LYS A 55 -3.87 16.90 -9.36
N LYS A 56 -4.53 16.33 -10.37
CA LYS A 56 -4.48 16.87 -11.74
C LYS A 56 -5.71 17.69 -12.17
N MET A 57 -6.79 17.70 -11.39
CA MET A 57 -8.01 18.46 -11.73
C MET A 57 -8.22 19.74 -10.89
N TYR A 58 -7.59 19.88 -9.71
CA TYR A 58 -7.84 21.02 -8.80
C TYR A 58 -6.94 22.25 -9.00
N GLN A 59 -6.09 22.28 -10.05
CA GLN A 59 -5.36 23.49 -10.45
C GLN A 59 -5.91 24.17 -11.71
N ILE A 60 -6.93 23.59 -12.37
CA ILE A 60 -7.57 24.20 -13.55
C ILE A 60 -8.95 24.79 -13.26
N ALA A 61 -9.44 24.73 -12.02
CA ALA A 61 -10.69 25.38 -11.60
C ALA A 61 -10.45 26.70 -10.85
N SER A 62 -9.57 27.54 -11.39
CA SER A 62 -9.40 28.93 -10.97
C SER A 62 -8.95 29.75 -12.16
N PHE A 63 -9.85 29.95 -13.12
CA PHE A 63 -10.04 31.17 -13.92
C PHE A 63 -11.43 31.12 -14.57
#